data_AF-A0A2V9GEM2-F1
#
_entry.id   AF-A0A2V9GEM2-F1
#
_cell.length_a   1.000
_cell.length_b   1.000
_cell.length_c   1.000
_cell.angle_alpha   90.00
_cell.angle_beta   90.00
_cell.angle_gamma   90.00
#
_symmetry.space_group_name_H-M   'P 1'
#
loop_
_entity.id
_entity.type
_entity.pdbx_description
1 polymer ?
#
loop_
_entity_poly.entity_id
_entity_poly.type
_entity_poly.pdbx_seq_one_letter_code
_entity_poly.pdbx_strand_id
1 'polypeptide(L)'
;LPLQEELNWSASPNDLLRDEFAALGYPGFSYLHRNRAVRHNPAQVLFTALNEPDLDMRVVEGLPWLAFTFTDLDWDWLVRNVKLHDRQNRLGFTVTLAKELAQKAEDQDRSKSLSHNESLLQSSLLAKEDTYCHDSLTNAERYWLREHRSPEAQKWNILSDLNVEQLTHATS
;
A
#
# COMPACT_ATOMS: atom_id res chain seq x y z
N LEU A 1 20.44 17.79 -7.06
CA LEU A 1 20.18 16.62 -6.19
C LEU A 1 21.48 15.82 -6.16
N PRO A 2 22.17 15.67 -5.03
CA PRO A 2 23.36 14.82 -5.00
C PRO A 2 22.94 13.35 -5.11
N LEU A 3 23.84 12.57 -5.69
CA LEU A 3 23.70 11.17 -6.09
C LEU A 3 23.06 10.31 -4.99
N GLN A 4 22.07 9.51 -5.40
CA GLN A 4 21.49 8.43 -4.60
C GLN A 4 22.62 7.48 -4.17
N GLU A 5 22.89 7.37 -2.87
CA GLU A 5 23.64 6.26 -2.33
C GLU A 5 22.91 4.97 -2.74
N GLU A 6 23.55 4.15 -3.57
CA GLU A 6 23.09 2.80 -3.83
C GLU A 6 23.09 2.03 -2.49
N LEU A 7 21.88 1.71 -2.01
CA LEU A 7 21.67 1.02 -0.75
C LEU A 7 22.37 -0.34 -0.76
N ASN A 8 23.15 -0.60 0.29
CA ASN A 8 23.92 -1.83 0.49
C ASN A 8 22.97 -3.05 0.65
N TRP A 9 22.92 -3.92 -0.35
CA TRP A 9 22.01 -5.08 -0.46
C TRP A 9 22.46 -6.31 0.35
N SER A 10 22.26 -6.32 1.67
CA SER A 10 22.33 -7.57 2.45
C SER A 10 20.99 -8.06 3.00
N ALA A 11 19.93 -7.25 2.91
CA ALA A 11 18.59 -7.58 3.40
C ALA A 11 17.60 -7.67 2.22
N SER A 12 16.65 -8.60 2.29
CA SER A 12 15.59 -8.71 1.28
C SER A 12 14.68 -7.46 1.31
N PRO A 13 14.00 -7.09 0.20
CA PRO A 13 13.01 -6.02 0.21
C PRO A 13 11.96 -6.18 1.32
N ASN A 14 11.55 -7.42 1.60
CA ASN A 14 10.62 -7.75 2.68
C ASN A 14 11.19 -7.44 4.07
N ASP A 15 12.46 -7.78 4.34
CA ASP A 15 13.09 -7.45 5.62
C ASP A 15 13.20 -5.94 5.81
N LEU A 16 13.57 -5.20 4.76
CA LEU A 16 13.67 -3.75 4.79
C LEU A 16 12.31 -3.11 5.05
N LEU A 17 11.28 -3.49 4.29
CA LEU A 17 9.93 -2.94 4.46
C LEU A 17 9.34 -3.31 5.81
N ARG A 18 9.49 -4.56 6.27
CA ARG A 18 9.10 -4.97 7.63
C ARG A 18 9.72 -4.04 8.68
N ASP A 19 11.00 -3.74 8.54
CA ASP A 19 11.73 -2.87 9.47
C ASP A 19 11.25 -1.41 9.41
N GLU A 20 10.94 -0.88 8.21
CA GLU A 20 10.34 0.45 8.04
C GLU A 20 8.94 0.53 8.65
N PHE A 21 8.06 -0.43 8.35
CA PHE A 21 6.72 -0.48 8.93
C PHE A 21 6.75 -0.59 10.45
N ALA A 22 7.68 -1.37 11.01
CA ALA A 22 7.90 -1.45 12.45
C ALA A 22 8.38 -0.10 13.04
N ALA A 23 9.28 0.61 12.34
CA ALA A 23 9.77 1.92 12.77
C ALA A 23 8.68 3.00 12.68
N LEU A 24 7.80 2.92 11.68
CA LEU A 24 6.64 3.80 11.50
C LEU A 24 5.52 3.52 12.50
N GLY A 25 5.59 2.43 13.26
CA GLY A 25 4.62 2.11 14.32
C GLY A 25 3.46 1.21 13.88
N TYR A 26 3.61 0.44 12.80
CA TYR A 26 2.56 -0.48 12.36
C TYR A 26 2.25 -1.55 13.43
N PRO A 27 1.01 -1.67 13.93
CA PRO A 27 0.68 -2.60 15.01
C PRO A 27 0.98 -4.07 14.68
N GLY A 28 0.88 -4.45 13.40
CA GLY A 28 1.20 -5.79 12.91
C GLY A 28 2.66 -6.20 13.07
N PHE A 29 3.56 -5.25 13.35
CA PHE A 29 4.97 -5.47 13.67
C PHE A 29 5.37 -4.97 15.06
N SER A 30 4.40 -4.80 15.97
CA SER A 30 4.66 -4.28 17.32
C SER A 30 5.66 -5.12 18.14
N TYR A 31 5.78 -6.41 17.85
CA TYR A 31 6.75 -7.31 18.47
C TYR A 31 8.22 -6.98 18.10
N LEU A 32 8.46 -6.17 17.06
CA LEU A 32 9.79 -5.74 16.63
C LEU A 32 10.27 -4.45 17.34
N HIS A 33 9.47 -3.89 18.26
CA HIS A 33 9.80 -2.64 18.95
C HIS A 33 10.93 -2.80 19.97
N ARG A 34 12.18 -2.60 19.51
CA ARG A 34 13.26 -1.96 20.29
C ARG A 34 14.10 -1.06 19.36
N ASN A 35 14.01 0.26 19.56
CA ASN A 35 14.96 1.27 19.05
C ASN A 35 15.20 1.31 17.52
N ARG A 36 14.17 1.14 16.69
CA ARG A 36 14.30 1.37 15.24
C ARG A 36 13.91 2.81 14.91
N ALA A 37 14.88 3.60 14.46
CA ALA A 37 14.62 4.93 13.93
C ALA A 37 13.96 4.81 12.55
N VAL A 38 12.92 5.62 12.30
CA VAL A 38 12.35 5.80 10.95
C VAL A 38 13.46 6.30 10.05
N ARG A 39 13.73 5.59 8.96
CA ARG A 39 14.83 5.94 8.05
C ARG A 39 14.34 6.71 6.85
N HIS A 40 13.11 6.41 6.40
CA HIS A 40 12.56 6.96 5.17
C HIS A 40 11.24 7.69 5.39
N ASN A 41 10.95 8.65 4.51
CA ASN A 41 9.68 9.33 4.46
C ASN A 41 8.54 8.31 4.21
N PRO A 42 7.41 8.35 4.92
CA PRO A 42 6.32 7.38 4.73
C PRO A 42 5.80 7.29 3.28
N ALA A 43 5.77 8.39 2.53
CA ALA A 43 5.39 8.38 1.11
C ALA A 43 6.39 7.58 0.26
N GLN A 44 7.68 7.67 0.58
CA GLN A 44 8.72 6.87 -0.06
C GLN A 44 8.58 5.39 0.30
N VAL A 45 8.32 5.06 1.57
CA VAL A 45 8.10 3.66 2.01
C VAL A 45 6.90 3.06 1.27
N LEU A 46 5.79 3.79 1.18
CA LEU A 46 4.60 3.36 0.46
C LEU A 46 4.88 3.14 -1.03
N PHE A 47 5.56 4.09 -1.68
CA PHE A 47 5.94 3.93 -3.09
C PHE A 47 6.85 2.72 -3.31
N THR A 48 7.89 2.56 -2.49
CA THR A 48 8.83 1.44 -2.57
C THR A 48 8.08 0.12 -2.48
N ALA A 49 7.20 -0.04 -1.48
CA ALA A 49 6.41 -1.25 -1.33
C ALA A 49 5.50 -1.53 -2.53
N LEU A 50 4.77 -0.52 -3.03
CA LEU A 50 3.88 -0.69 -4.18
C LEU A 50 4.62 -1.07 -5.47
N ASN A 51 5.91 -0.76 -5.56
CA ASN A 51 6.73 -1.08 -6.71
C ASN A 51 7.33 -2.50 -6.67
N GLU A 52 7.31 -3.16 -5.51
CA GLU A 52 7.79 -4.53 -5.38
C GLU A 52 6.81 -5.52 -6.04
N PRO A 53 7.32 -6.53 -6.78
CA PRO A 53 6.48 -7.53 -7.42
C PRO A 53 5.78 -8.44 -6.40
N ASP A 54 6.50 -8.80 -5.33
CA ASP A 54 6.08 -9.77 -4.34
C ASP A 54 6.45 -9.32 -2.93
N LEU A 55 5.42 -9.18 -2.07
CA LEU A 55 5.58 -8.81 -0.67
C LEU A 55 4.95 -9.84 0.26
N ASP A 56 5.54 -9.97 1.45
CA ASP A 56 4.96 -10.70 2.55
C ASP A 56 3.59 -10.11 2.90
N MET A 57 2.59 -10.99 3.09
CA MET A 57 1.20 -10.60 3.32
C MET A 57 1.04 -9.54 4.42
N ARG A 58 1.84 -9.63 5.49
CA ARG A 58 1.78 -8.67 6.60
C ARG A 58 2.21 -7.25 6.19
N VAL A 59 3.14 -7.11 5.26
CA VAL A 59 3.54 -5.81 4.70
C VAL A 59 2.42 -5.28 3.81
N VAL A 60 1.82 -6.14 2.99
CA VAL A 60 0.67 -5.81 2.12
C VAL A 60 -0.53 -5.28 2.94
N GLU A 61 -0.86 -5.95 4.04
CA GLU A 61 -1.88 -5.51 5.01
C GLU A 61 -1.54 -4.15 5.67
N GLY A 62 -0.26 -3.80 5.74
CA GLY A 62 0.21 -2.52 6.28
C GLY A 62 -0.01 -1.34 5.32
N LEU A 63 -0.07 -1.58 4.00
CA LEU A 63 -0.13 -0.48 3.03
C LEU A 63 -1.34 0.45 3.24
N PRO A 64 -2.59 -0.05 3.43
CA PRO A 64 -3.72 0.82 3.70
C PRO A 64 -3.59 1.54 5.04
N TRP A 65 -3.02 0.88 6.06
CA TRP A 65 -2.75 1.50 7.36
C TRP A 65 -1.78 2.68 7.23
N LEU A 66 -0.72 2.56 6.42
CA LEU A 66 0.24 3.65 6.21
C LEU A 66 -0.46 4.86 5.57
N ALA A 67 -1.22 4.63 4.50
CA ALA A 67 -1.97 5.69 3.83
C ALA A 67 -3.04 6.34 4.73
N PHE A 68 -3.64 5.57 5.65
CA PHE A 68 -4.58 6.05 6.65
C PHE A 68 -3.90 6.81 7.82
N THR A 69 -2.73 6.37 8.26
CA THR A 69 -2.07 6.88 9.47
C THR A 69 -1.36 8.20 9.22
N PHE A 70 -0.65 8.31 8.09
CA PHE A 70 0.13 9.48 7.74
C PHE A 70 -0.72 10.41 6.85
N THR A 71 -1.28 11.46 7.45
CA THR A 71 -2.18 12.39 6.75
C THR A 71 -1.45 13.40 5.87
N ASP A 72 -0.15 13.60 6.12
CA ASP A 72 0.73 14.58 5.49
C ASP A 72 1.68 13.96 4.45
N LEU A 73 1.32 12.80 3.88
CA LEU A 73 2.02 12.23 2.74
C LEU A 73 2.14 13.26 1.61
N ASP A 74 3.31 13.31 0.96
CA ASP A 74 3.50 14.09 -0.28
C ASP A 74 2.76 13.38 -1.43
N TRP A 75 1.45 13.61 -1.51
CA TRP A 75 0.55 13.01 -2.49
C TRP A 75 0.91 13.39 -3.91
N ASP A 76 1.38 14.62 -4.13
CA ASP A 76 1.83 15.07 -5.45
C ASP A 76 3.03 14.26 -5.93
N TRP A 77 4.02 14.04 -5.06
CA TRP A 77 5.16 13.18 -5.35
C TRP A 77 4.73 11.73 -5.54
N LEU A 78 3.91 11.20 -4.64
CA LEU A 78 3.48 9.80 -4.68
C LEU A 78 2.69 9.47 -5.96
N VAL A 79 1.69 10.29 -6.30
CA VAL A 79 0.86 10.13 -7.50
C VAL A 79 1.70 10.22 -8.78
N ARG A 80 2.67 11.14 -8.84
CA ARG A 80 3.59 11.22 -9.98
C ARG A 80 4.43 9.94 -10.11
N ASN A 81 5.04 9.48 -9.02
CA ASN A 81 5.94 8.33 -9.08
C ASN A 81 5.21 7.01 -9.39
N VAL A 82 4.01 6.78 -8.84
CA VAL A 82 3.25 5.56 -9.20
C VAL A 82 2.83 5.57 -10.65
N LYS A 83 2.45 6.72 -11.22
CA LYS A 83 2.11 6.83 -12.65
C LYS A 83 3.31 6.57 -13.55
N LEU A 84 4.49 7.04 -13.16
CA LEU A 84 5.74 6.79 -13.91
C LEU A 84 6.12 5.31 -13.96
N HIS A 85 5.61 4.49 -13.03
CA HIS A 85 5.93 3.06 -12.90
C HIS A 85 4.72 2.15 -13.11
N ASP A 86 3.61 2.67 -13.65
CA ASP A 86 2.35 1.95 -13.85
C ASP A 86 1.78 1.28 -12.57
N ARG A 87 2.01 1.89 -11.39
CA ARG A 87 1.55 1.42 -10.07
C ARG A 87 0.31 2.14 -9.53
N GLN A 88 -0.33 2.99 -10.33
CA GLN A 88 -1.49 3.78 -9.91
C GLN A 88 -2.70 2.93 -9.52
N ASN A 89 -2.87 1.73 -10.10
CA ASN A 89 -3.94 0.82 -9.71
C ASN A 89 -3.71 0.25 -8.31
N ARG A 90 -2.46 -0.13 -7.98
CA ARG A 90 -2.08 -0.60 -6.64
C ARG A 90 -2.32 0.50 -5.61
N LEU A 91 -1.83 1.72 -5.87
CA LEU A 91 -2.07 2.86 -4.97
C LEU A 91 -3.56 3.19 -4.85
N GLY A 92 -4.30 3.16 -5.96
CA GLY A 92 -5.73 3.40 -5.96
C GLY A 92 -6.47 2.46 -5.02
N PHE A 93 -6.15 1.16 -5.11
CA PHE A 93 -6.70 0.15 -4.20
C PHE A 93 -6.28 0.37 -2.74
N THR A 94 -5.00 0.69 -2.48
CA THR A 94 -4.53 1.07 -1.13
C THR A 94 -5.34 2.22 -0.54
N VAL A 95 -5.56 3.28 -1.32
CA VAL A 95 -6.30 4.48 -0.89
C VAL A 95 -7.78 4.18 -0.67
N THR A 96 -8.38 3.32 -1.49
CA THR A 96 -9.75 2.86 -1.27
C THR A 96 -9.88 2.14 0.08
N LEU A 97 -9.00 1.19 0.39
CA LEU A 97 -9.00 0.51 1.68
C LEU A 97 -8.71 1.45 2.85
N ALA A 98 -7.78 2.39 2.68
CA ALA A 98 -7.49 3.42 3.70
C ALA A 98 -8.70 4.33 3.98
N LYS A 99 -9.46 4.67 2.94
CA LYS A 99 -10.69 5.46 3.07
C LYS A 99 -11.75 4.68 3.85
N GLU A 100 -11.88 3.38 3.60
CA GLU A 100 -12.79 2.51 4.37
C GLU A 100 -12.36 2.38 5.83
N LEU A 101 -11.06 2.32 6.11
CA LEU A 101 -10.54 2.41 7.48
C LEU A 101 -10.96 3.71 8.17
N ALA A 102 -10.85 4.84 7.47
CA ALA A 102 -11.30 6.14 7.99
C ALA A 102 -12.81 6.18 8.25
N GLN A 103 -13.61 5.58 7.36
CA GLN A 103 -15.06 5.46 7.56
C GLN A 103 -15.40 4.61 8.79
N LYS A 104 -14.71 3.46 8.97
CA LYS A 104 -14.86 2.60 10.15
C LYS A 104 -14.43 3.28 11.46
N ALA A 105 -13.41 4.13 11.39
CA ALA A 105 -12.95 4.93 12.54
C ALA A 105 -13.81 6.18 12.78
N GLU A 106 -14.88 6.39 12.00
CA GLU A 106 -15.73 7.58 12.04
C GLU A 106 -14.98 8.91 11.78
N ASP A 107 -13.79 8.86 11.16
CA ASP A 107 -12.97 10.03 10.81
C ASP A 107 -13.39 10.59 9.44
N GLN A 108 -14.38 11.48 9.48
CA GLN A 108 -14.98 12.07 8.27
C GLN A 108 -14.01 12.96 7.49
N ASP A 109 -13.14 13.71 8.16
CA ASP A 109 -12.20 14.61 7.49
C ASP A 109 -11.13 13.82 6.74
N ARG A 110 -10.65 12.74 7.36
CA ARG A 110 -9.71 11.83 6.71
C ARG A 110 -10.34 11.06 5.55
N SER A 111 -11.56 10.57 5.73
CA SER A 111 -12.33 9.93 4.66
C SER A 111 -12.49 10.87 3.45
N LYS A 112 -12.81 12.15 3.66
CA LYS A 112 -12.89 13.15 2.59
C LYS A 112 -11.54 13.40 1.91
N SER A 113 -10.47 13.55 2.69
CA SER A 113 -9.12 13.74 2.14
C SER A 113 -8.69 12.56 1.28
N LEU A 114 -8.89 11.33 1.76
CA LEU A 114 -8.59 10.12 1.00
C LEU A 114 -9.49 9.97 -0.23
N SER A 115 -10.76 10.38 -0.16
CA SER A 115 -11.64 10.41 -1.33
C SER A 115 -11.16 11.39 -2.41
N HIS A 116 -10.56 12.52 -2.02
CA HIS A 116 -9.94 13.46 -2.97
C HIS A 116 -8.76 12.81 -3.68
N ASN A 117 -7.85 12.18 -2.92
CA ASN A 117 -6.67 11.50 -3.47
C ASN A 117 -7.05 10.31 -4.36
N GLU A 118 -8.06 9.54 -3.96
CA GLU A 118 -8.62 8.44 -4.76
C GLU A 118 -9.11 8.94 -6.13
N SER A 119 -9.76 10.10 -6.17
CA SER A 119 -10.28 10.71 -7.41
C SER A 119 -9.15 11.14 -8.35
N LEU A 120 -8.01 11.61 -7.83
CA LEU A 120 -6.82 11.93 -8.63
C LEU A 120 -6.28 10.69 -9.35
N LEU A 121 -6.34 9.52 -8.72
CA LEU A 121 -5.88 8.25 -9.28
C LEU A 121 -6.89 7.65 -10.26
N GLN A 122 -8.19 7.81 -10.02
CA GLN A 122 -9.25 7.32 -10.91
C GLN A 122 -9.15 7.91 -12.31
N SER A 123 -8.72 9.18 -12.43
CA SER A 123 -8.48 9.84 -13.72
C SER A 123 -7.44 9.14 -14.61
N SER A 124 -6.64 8.24 -14.03
CA SER A 124 -5.52 7.54 -14.65
C SER A 124 -5.58 6.02 -14.48
N LEU A 125 -6.77 5.48 -14.19
CA LEU A 125 -7.00 4.05 -14.02
C LEU A 125 -6.47 3.27 -15.24
N LEU A 126 -5.61 2.29 -15.00
CA LEU A 126 -5.13 1.41 -16.06
C LEU A 126 -6.14 0.31 -16.33
N ALA A 127 -6.40 0.05 -17.61
CA ALA A 127 -7.18 -1.11 -18.05
C ALA A 127 -6.44 -2.45 -17.83
N LYS A 128 -5.12 -2.39 -17.68
CA LYS A 128 -4.29 -3.56 -17.42
C LYS A 128 -4.59 -4.14 -16.04
N GLU A 129 -4.78 -5.45 -15.99
CA GLU A 129 -4.85 -6.22 -14.75
C GLU A 129 -3.49 -6.23 -14.04
N ASP A 130 -3.49 -6.02 -12.73
CA ASP A 130 -2.30 -6.07 -11.87
C ASP A 130 -2.59 -6.91 -10.62
N THR A 131 -1.56 -7.24 -9.85
CA THR A 131 -1.66 -7.86 -8.53
C THR A 131 -1.45 -6.80 -7.45
N TYR A 132 -1.74 -7.14 -6.20
CA TYR A 132 -1.43 -6.27 -5.07
C TYR A 132 -0.13 -6.69 -4.38
N CYS A 133 0.98 -6.59 -5.13
CA CYS A 133 2.32 -7.03 -4.74
C CYS A 133 2.39 -8.55 -4.51
N HIS A 134 1.84 -9.32 -5.45
CA HIS A 134 1.86 -10.78 -5.46
C HIS A 134 1.93 -11.31 -6.90
N ASP A 135 2.93 -10.86 -7.67
CA ASP A 135 3.10 -11.27 -9.07
C ASP A 135 3.36 -12.79 -9.22
N SER A 136 3.83 -13.44 -8.15
CA SER A 136 4.05 -14.88 -8.05
C SER A 136 2.78 -15.74 -8.07
N LEU A 137 1.58 -15.14 -8.12
CA LEU A 137 0.33 -15.89 -8.24
C LEU A 137 0.38 -16.87 -9.42
N THR A 138 0.08 -18.13 -9.14
CA THR A 138 -0.11 -19.17 -10.14
C THR A 138 -1.32 -18.87 -11.03
N ASN A 139 -1.39 -19.51 -12.20
CA ASN A 139 -2.54 -19.35 -13.10
C ASN A 139 -3.87 -19.79 -12.45
N ALA A 140 -3.84 -20.78 -11.57
CA ALA A 140 -5.02 -21.23 -10.84
C ALA A 140 -5.51 -20.17 -9.85
N GLU A 141 -4.60 -19.56 -9.09
CA GLU A 141 -4.94 -18.48 -8.15
C GLU A 141 -5.42 -17.23 -8.89
N ARG A 142 -4.77 -16.86 -10.00
CA ARG A 142 -5.24 -15.75 -10.85
C ARG A 142 -6.65 -16.00 -11.39
N TYR A 143 -6.93 -17.22 -11.86
CA TYR A 143 -8.27 -17.58 -12.32
C TYR A 143 -9.30 -17.47 -11.19
N TRP A 144 -8.98 -17.99 -10.01
CA TRP A 144 -9.85 -17.90 -8.84
C TRP A 144 -10.11 -16.44 -8.42
N LEU A 145 -9.06 -15.59 -8.37
CA LEU A 145 -9.19 -14.19 -7.98
C LEU A 145 -9.99 -13.34 -8.96
N ARG A 146 -10.04 -13.67 -10.26
CA ARG A 146 -10.92 -12.93 -11.20
C ARG A 146 -12.40 -13.05 -10.83
N GLU A 147 -12.78 -14.18 -10.23
CA GLU A 147 -14.16 -14.46 -9.79
C GLU A 147 -14.41 -14.03 -8.33
N HIS A 148 -13.37 -13.96 -7.50
CA HIS A 148 -13.51 -13.76 -6.04
C HIS A 148 -12.89 -12.48 -5.48
N ARG A 149 -12.25 -11.65 -6.30
CA ARG A 149 -11.69 -10.36 -5.87
C ARG A 149 -12.74 -9.46 -5.24
N SER A 150 -12.32 -8.62 -4.30
CA SER A 150 -13.21 -7.64 -3.66
C SER A 150 -13.76 -6.63 -4.69
N PRO A 151 -14.95 -6.03 -4.46
CA PRO A 151 -15.48 -4.97 -5.33
C PRO A 151 -14.49 -3.82 -5.54
N GLU A 152 -13.76 -3.47 -4.49
CA GLU A 152 -12.73 -2.44 -4.49
C GLU A 152 -11.53 -2.85 -5.36
N ALA A 153 -11.08 -4.11 -5.27
CA ALA A 153 -10.03 -4.63 -6.14
C ALA A 153 -10.49 -4.69 -7.62
N GLN A 154 -11.74 -5.06 -7.87
CA GLN A 154 -12.32 -5.05 -9.22
C GLN A 154 -12.32 -3.65 -9.83
N LYS A 155 -12.70 -2.62 -9.06
CA LYS A 155 -12.68 -1.20 -9.50
C LYS A 155 -11.30 -0.78 -10.02
N TRP A 156 -10.24 -1.29 -9.41
CA TRP A 156 -8.85 -0.94 -9.74
C TRP A 156 -8.14 -1.97 -10.64
N ASN A 157 -8.85 -2.94 -11.21
CA ASN A 157 -8.27 -4.04 -11.98
C ASN A 157 -7.15 -4.80 -11.22
N ILE A 158 -7.31 -4.96 -9.91
CA ILE A 158 -6.39 -5.69 -9.03
C ILE A 158 -6.90 -7.12 -8.81
N LEU A 159 -6.00 -8.10 -8.88
CA LEU A 159 -6.22 -9.47 -8.41
C LEU A 159 -5.89 -9.56 -6.92
N SER A 160 -6.90 -9.31 -6.09
CA SER A 160 -6.82 -9.47 -4.63
C SER A 160 -8.22 -9.64 -4.06
N ASP A 161 -8.37 -10.53 -3.07
CA ASP A 161 -9.57 -10.67 -2.24
C ASP A 161 -9.50 -9.82 -0.96
N LEU A 162 -8.41 -9.06 -0.79
CA LEU A 162 -8.19 -8.20 0.36
C LEU A 162 -9.33 -7.18 0.50
N ASN A 163 -9.84 -7.04 1.72
CA ASN A 163 -10.82 -6.04 2.10
C ASN A 163 -10.56 -5.52 3.50
N VAL A 164 -11.24 -4.44 3.87
CA VAL A 164 -11.03 -3.75 5.15
C VAL A 164 -11.31 -4.62 6.38
N GLU A 165 -12.13 -5.67 6.27
CA GLU A 165 -12.40 -6.59 7.40
C GLU A 165 -11.21 -7.50 7.72
N GLN A 166 -10.34 -7.75 6.75
CA GLN A 166 -9.14 -8.56 6.93
C GLN A 166 -7.95 -7.75 7.49
N LEU A 167 -8.06 -6.41 7.52
CA LEU A 167 -7.01 -5.50 8.03
C LEU A 167 -7.01 -5.41 9.57
N THR A 168 -6.87 -6.55 10.24
CA THR A 168 -7.02 -6.70 11.69
C THR A 168 -6.09 -5.82 12.53
N HIS A 169 -4.92 -5.46 12.00
CA HIS A 169 -3.92 -4.64 12.70
C HIS A 169 -3.97 -3.14 12.33
N ALA A 170 -4.88 -2.72 11.46
CA ALA A 170 -4.91 -1.34 10.96
C ALA A 170 -5.64 -0.36 11.91
N THR A 171 -6.46 -0.85 12.84
CA THR A 171 -7.25 -0.03 13.78
C THR A 171 -7.04 -0.42 15.25
N SER A 172 -6.10 -1.32 15.53
CA SER A 172 -5.74 -1.77 16.89
C SER A 172 -4.96 -0.71 17.67
#